data_AF-A0A653A5P4-F1
#
_entry.id   AF-A0A653A5P4-F1
#
_cell.length_a   1.000
_cell.length_b   1.000
_cell.length_c   1.000
_cell.angle_alpha   90.00
_cell.angle_beta   90.00
_cell.angle_gamma   90.00
#
_symmetry.space_group_name_H-M   'P 1'
#
loop_
_entity.id
_entity.type
_entity.pdbx_description
1 polymer ?
#
loop_
_entity_poly.entity_id
_entity_poly.type
_entity_poly.pdbx_seq_one_letter_code
_entity_poly.pdbx_strand_id
1 'polypeptide(L)'
;MIEGVAFIDDDKCIRCGVCHNVCPNDAVRHDGERIPDEVAANLNWVKTLLSHEYYFDDIEKQRQLINRLQRYFLKNKKVAEKTMEEIEKLVV
;
A
#
# COMPACT_ATOMS: atom_id res chain seq x y z
N MET A 1 4.61 -6.81 -23.19
CA MET A 1 5.89 -7.30 -22.65
C MET A 1 7.00 -6.47 -23.26
N ILE A 2 7.84 -5.84 -22.44
CA ILE A 2 9.03 -5.11 -22.92
C ILE A 2 10.19 -6.10 -22.83
N GLU A 3 10.96 -6.28 -23.91
CA GLU A 3 12.11 -7.17 -23.90
C GLU A 3 13.11 -6.78 -22.79
N GLY A 4 13.63 -7.78 -22.07
CA GLY A 4 14.64 -7.59 -21.03
C GLY A 4 14.12 -7.15 -19.65
N VAL A 5 12.80 -6.96 -19.48
CA VAL A 5 12.21 -6.61 -18.18
C VAL A 5 11.43 -7.79 -17.61
N ALA A 6 11.84 -8.27 -16.44
CA ALA A 6 11.06 -9.21 -15.65
C ALA A 6 9.95 -8.46 -14.88
N PHE A 7 8.75 -9.04 -14.83
CA PHE A 7 7.60 -8.49 -14.11
C PHE A 7 6.92 -9.60 -13.29
N ILE A 8 6.47 -9.24 -12.08
CA ILE A 8 5.70 -10.14 -11.20
C ILE A 8 4.22 -9.85 -11.42
N ASP A 9 3.47 -10.87 -11.85
CA ASP A 9 2.01 -10.83 -11.91
C ASP A 9 1.46 -11.02 -10.48
N ASP A 10 1.10 -9.91 -9.83
CA ASP A 10 0.60 -9.90 -8.44
C ASP A 10 -0.68 -10.73 -8.26
N ASP A 11 -1.50 -10.88 -9.30
CA ASP A 11 -2.73 -11.70 -9.27
C ASP A 11 -2.41 -13.21 -9.23
N LYS A 12 -1.25 -13.62 -9.75
CA LYS A 12 -0.77 -15.02 -9.73
C LYS A 12 0.25 -15.29 -8.63
N CYS A 13 0.75 -14.25 -7.96
CA CYS A 13 1.79 -14.37 -6.94
C CYS A 13 1.23 -15.03 -5.67
N ILE A 14 1.73 -16.22 -5.33
CA ILE A 14 1.34 -16.95 -4.12
C ILE A 14 2.18 -16.59 -2.89
N ARG A 15 3.03 -15.56 -2.97
CA ARG A 15 3.92 -15.12 -1.89
C ARG A 15 4.90 -16.20 -1.40
N CYS A 16 5.38 -17.09 -2.28
CA CYS A 16 6.31 -18.17 -1.91
C CYS A 16 7.75 -17.72 -1.66
N GLY A 17 8.13 -16.52 -2.10
CA GLY A 17 9.44 -15.92 -1.86
C GLY A 17 10.61 -16.46 -2.70
N VAL A 18 10.40 -17.45 -3.57
CA VAL A 18 11.47 -18.05 -4.41
C VAL A 18 12.17 -17.01 -5.27
N CYS A 19 11.43 -16.02 -5.80
CA CYS A 19 11.97 -14.97 -6.65
C CYS A 19 13.03 -14.09 -5.94
N HIS A 20 12.90 -13.83 -4.63
CA HIS A 20 13.91 -13.09 -3.86
C HIS A 20 15.22 -13.88 -3.79
N ASN A 21 15.13 -15.19 -3.55
CA ASN A 21 16.32 -16.03 -3.37
C ASN A 21 17.11 -16.27 -4.65
N VAL A 22 16.44 -16.30 -5.82
CA VAL A 22 17.08 -16.62 -7.10
C VAL A 22 17.57 -15.40 -7.87
N CYS A 23 17.16 -14.19 -7.49
CA CYS A 23 17.52 -12.98 -8.23
C CYS A 23 18.95 -12.53 -7.87
N PRO A 24 19.92 -12.63 -8.79
CA PRO A 24 21.31 -12.26 -8.49
C PRO A 24 21.51 -10.75 -8.29
N ASN A 25 20.57 -9.95 -8.76
CA ASN A 25 20.62 -8.49 -8.71
C ASN A 25 19.78 -7.89 -7.57
N ASP A 26 19.16 -8.75 -6.74
CA ASP A 26 18.23 -8.32 -5.69
C ASP A 26 17.15 -7.36 -6.23
N ALA A 27 16.71 -7.60 -7.47
CA ALA A 27 15.78 -6.71 -8.17
C ALA A 27 14.35 -6.82 -7.62
N VAL A 28 14.06 -7.85 -6.82
CA VAL A 28 12.75 -8.10 -6.22
C VAL A 28 12.76 -7.62 -4.77
N ARG A 29 12.20 -6.44 -4.54
CA ARG A 29 12.11 -5.84 -3.20
C ARG A 29 11.24 -6.64 -2.27
N HIS A 30 11.70 -6.85 -1.04
CA HIS A 30 10.87 -7.38 0.04
C HIS A 30 9.70 -6.43 0.34
N ASP A 31 8.56 -6.97 0.79
CA ASP A 31 7.35 -6.16 1.03
C ASP A 31 7.63 -4.96 1.96
N GLY A 32 8.51 -5.12 2.95
CA GLY A 32 8.93 -4.02 3.85
C GLY A 32 9.70 -2.88 3.17
N GLU A 33 10.42 -3.14 2.08
CA GLU A 33 11.18 -2.13 1.35
C GLU A 33 10.29 -1.25 0.46
N ARG A 34 9.03 -1.65 0.26
CA ARG A 34 8.03 -0.92 -0.53
C ARG A 34 7.28 0.14 0.30
N ILE A 35 7.44 0.14 1.63
CA ILE A 35 6.76 1.08 2.53
C ILE A 35 6.92 2.55 2.10
N PRO A 36 8.13 3.06 1.74
CA PRO A 36 8.27 4.45 1.33
C PRO A 36 7.48 4.78 0.06
N ASP A 37 7.44 3.87 -0.90
CA ASP A 37 6.72 4.04 -2.17
C ASP A 37 5.21 4.04 -1.93
N GLU A 38 4.71 3.16 -1.05
CA GLU A 38 3.31 3.12 -0.65
C GLU A 38 2.88 4.38 0.10
N VAL A 39 3.72 4.89 1.01
CA VAL A 39 3.46 6.17 1.70
C VAL A 39 3.42 7.32 0.69
N ALA A 40 4.35 7.36 -0.28
CA ALA A 40 4.36 8.38 -1.32
C ALA A 40 3.10 8.32 -2.20
N ALA A 41 2.66 7.12 -2.59
CA ALA A 41 1.42 6.92 -3.34
C ALA A 41 0.19 7.40 -2.55
N ASN A 42 0.11 7.06 -1.26
CA ASN A 42 -0.96 7.52 -0.37
C ASN A 42 -1.00 9.05 -0.26
N LEU A 43 0.16 9.70 -0.11
CA LEU A 43 0.24 11.16 -0.05
C LEU A 43 -0.16 11.82 -1.37
N ASN A 44 0.24 11.25 -2.51
CA ASN A 44 -0.16 11.75 -3.82
C ASN A 44 -1.68 11.65 -4.01
N TRP A 45 -2.29 10.53 -3.61
CA TRP A 45 -3.74 10.39 -3.61
C TRP A 45 -4.44 11.44 -2.74
N VAL A 46 -3.97 11.65 -1.51
CA VAL A 46 -4.51 12.68 -0.60
C VAL A 46 -4.41 14.08 -1.23
N LYS A 47 -3.27 14.41 -1.84
CA LYS A 47 -3.05 15.70 -2.52
C LYS A 47 -4.02 15.88 -3.67
N THR A 48 -4.22 14.86 -4.52
CA THR A 48 -5.20 14.90 -5.62
C THR A 48 -6.62 15.18 -5.11
N LEU A 49 -7.02 14.57 -3.99
CA LEU A 49 -8.33 14.85 -3.39
C LEU A 49 -8.44 16.29 -2.87
N LEU A 50 -7.39 16.82 -2.24
CA LEU A 50 -7.35 18.21 -1.78
C LEU A 50 -7.42 19.21 -2.92
N SER A 51 -6.93 18.86 -4.10
CA SER A 51 -7.00 19.68 -5.32
C SER A 51 -8.36 19.67 -6.01
N HIS A 52 -9.30 18.83 -5.59
CA HIS A 52 -10.65 18.80 -6.16
C HIS A 52 -11.39 20.11 -5.82
N GLU A 53 -12.15 20.65 -6.78
CA GLU A 53 -12.86 21.94 -6.66
C GLU A 53 -13.71 22.06 -5.39
N TYR A 54 -14.33 20.95 -4.98
CA TYR A 54 -15.13 20.86 -3.74
C TYR A 54 -14.33 21.16 -2.45
N TYR A 55 -13.02 20.89 -2.44
CA TYR A 55 -12.15 21.02 -1.26
C TYR A 55 -11.13 22.16 -1.37
N PHE A 56 -10.69 22.53 -2.58
CA PHE A 56 -9.49 23.34 -2.80
C PHE A 56 -9.46 24.69 -2.05
N ASP A 57 -10.59 25.38 -1.91
CA ASP A 57 -10.67 26.71 -1.29
C ASP A 57 -11.46 26.73 0.05
N ASP A 58 -11.59 25.57 0.70
CA ASP A 58 -12.37 25.44 1.93
C ASP A 58 -11.60 24.64 2.99
N ILE A 59 -10.94 25.37 3.90
CA ILE A 59 -10.11 24.81 4.97
C ILE A 59 -10.90 23.87 5.88
N GLU A 60 -12.18 24.15 6.13
CA GLU A 60 -13.00 23.27 6.97
C GLU A 60 -13.27 21.94 6.28
N LYS A 61 -13.67 21.98 5.00
CA LYS A 61 -13.86 20.75 4.21
C LYS A 61 -12.55 19.97 4.04
N GLN A 62 -11.42 20.65 3.88
CA GLN A 62 -10.10 20.00 3.84
C GLN A 62 -9.80 19.28 5.16
N ARG A 63 -10.01 19.93 6.32
CA ARG A 63 -9.84 19.30 7.63
C ARG A 63 -10.77 18.09 7.81
N GLN A 64 -12.03 18.22 7.40
CA GLN A 64 -12.97 17.10 7.43
C GLN A 64 -12.53 15.96 6.53
N LEU A 65 -12.01 16.24 5.33
CA LEU A 65 -11.43 15.25 4.43
C LEU A 65 -10.26 14.53 5.11
N ILE A 66 -9.27 15.27 5.63
CA ILE A 66 -8.12 14.68 6.33
C ILE A 66 -8.59 13.79 7.50
N ASN A 67 -9.54 14.24 8.31
CA ASN A 67 -10.10 13.43 9.40
C ASN A 67 -10.73 12.12 8.89
N ARG A 68 -11.46 12.16 7.77
CA ARG A 68 -12.04 10.95 7.15
C ARG A 68 -10.93 10.01 6.66
N LEU A 69 -9.90 10.55 6.01
CA LEU A 69 -8.78 9.76 5.48
C LEU A 69 -7.94 9.14 6.60
N GLN A 70 -7.68 9.86 7.68
CA GLN A 70 -7.03 9.30 8.87
C GLN A 70 -7.83 8.13 9.46
N ARG A 71 -9.15 8.27 9.59
CA ARG A 71 -10.02 7.17 10.04
C ARG A 71 -9.98 5.97 9.09
N TYR A 72 -9.92 6.21 7.78
CA TYR A 72 -9.77 5.17 6.78
C TYR A 72 -8.46 4.37 6.98
N PHE A 73 -7.32 5.05 7.09
CA PHE A 73 -6.03 4.38 7.32
C PHE A 73 -5.98 3.67 8.69
N LEU A 74 -6.54 4.27 9.74
CA LEU A 74 -6.64 3.63 11.06
C LEU A 74 -7.48 2.36 11.01
N LYS A 75 -8.62 2.38 10.31
CA LYS A 75 -9.44 1.18 10.10
C LYS A 75 -8.69 0.12 9.33
N ASN A 76 -7.95 0.49 8.27
CA ASN A 76 -7.16 -0.47 7.49
C ASN A 76 -6.01 -1.08 8.30
N LYS A 77 -5.30 -0.27 9.10
CA LYS A 77 -4.31 -0.75 10.06
C LYS A 77 -4.93 -1.79 11.00
N LYS A 78 -6.07 -1.46 11.62
CA LYS A 78 -6.76 -2.37 12.53
C LYS A 78 -7.19 -3.66 11.83
N VAL A 79 -7.68 -3.59 10.60
CA VAL A 79 -8.02 -4.78 9.81
C VAL A 79 -6.78 -5.64 9.59
N ALA A 80 -5.66 -5.06 9.14
CA ALA A 80 -4.43 -5.80 8.93
C ALA A 80 -3.92 -6.47 10.22
N GLU A 81 -3.91 -5.74 11.34
CA GLU A 81 -3.57 -6.27 12.66
C GLU A 81 -4.44 -7.48 13.03
N LYS A 82 -5.76 -7.34 12.92
CA LYS A 82 -6.69 -8.45 13.21
C LYS A 82 -6.56 -9.61 12.25
N THR A 83 -6.31 -9.37 10.98
CA THR A 83 -6.07 -10.43 10.00
C THR A 83 -4.82 -11.22 10.37
N MET A 84 -3.74 -10.57 10.80
CA MET A 84 -2.54 -11.27 11.28
C MET A 84 -2.85 -12.12 12.52
N GLU A 85 -3.59 -11.58 13.49
CA GLU A 85 -4.05 -12.33 14.68
C GLU A 85 -4.82 -13.61 14.30
N GLU A 86 -5.68 -13.55 13.27
CA GLU A 86 -6.43 -14.73 12.81
C GLU A 86 -5.57 -15.70 11.98
N ILE A 87 -4.64 -15.20 11.16
CA ILE A 87 -3.70 -16.04 10.38
C ILE A 87 -2.83 -16.89 11.31
N GLU A 88 -2.33 -16.31 12.41
CA GLU A 88 -1.53 -17.04 13.40
C GLU A 88 -2.29 -18.24 13.98
N LYS A 89 -3.61 -18.13 14.15
CA LYS A 89 -4.44 -19.24 14.65
C LYS A 89 -4.66 -20.36 13.63
N LEU A 90 -4.40 -20.15 12.34
CA LEU A 90 -4.59 -21.17 11.31
C LEU A 90 -3.50 -22.26 11.33
N VAL A 91 -2.37 -21.96 11.97
CA VAL A 91 -1.18 -22.84 12.01
C VAL A 91 -0.87 -23.33 13.43
N VAL A 92 -1.78 -23.10 14.38
CA VAL A 92 -1.72 -23.55 15.78
C VAL A 92 -2.73 -24.68 16.01
#